data_AF-A0A938X421-F1
#
_entry.id   AF-A0A938X421-F1
#
_cell.length_a   1.000
_cell.length_b   1.000
_cell.length_c   1.000
_cell.angle_alpha   90.00
_cell.angle_beta   90.00
_cell.angle_gamma   90.00
#
_symmetry.space_group_name_H-M   'P 1'
#
loop_
_entity.id
_entity.type
_entity.pdbx_description
1 polymer ?
#
loop_
_entity_poly.entity_id
_entity_poly.type
_entity_poly.pdbx_seq_one_letter_code
_entity_poly.pdbx_strand_id
1 'polypeptide(L)'
;MNQLSESEIRTNFSKNLSYIRRTSKYRLSQATLARRLCLSKYAVSMYEANRAAPTAYVVYLVSLYSGIPMERLLTTDLSKGE
;
A
#
# COMPACT_ATOMS: atom_id res chain seq x y z
N MET A 1 -1.53 23.20 4.62
CA MET A 1 -1.61 21.78 4.27
C MET A 1 -2.75 21.62 3.29
N ASN A 2 -2.51 21.18 2.05
CA ASN A 2 -3.61 20.78 1.17
C ASN A 2 -4.20 19.51 1.76
N GLN A 3 -5.45 19.60 2.21
CA GLN A 3 -6.15 18.49 2.83
C GLN A 3 -6.53 17.49 1.73
N LEU A 4 -5.98 16.28 1.80
CA LEU A 4 -6.37 15.20 0.89
C LEU A 4 -7.71 14.62 1.35
N SER A 5 -8.57 14.32 0.39
CA SER A 5 -9.80 13.55 0.64
C SER A 5 -9.48 12.09 0.98
N GLU A 6 -10.40 11.42 1.66
CA GLU A 6 -10.28 9.99 1.97
C GLU A 6 -10.11 9.14 0.68
N SER A 7 -10.77 9.53 -0.41
CA SER A 7 -10.66 8.86 -1.71
C SER A 7 -9.25 8.98 -2.30
N GLU A 8 -8.62 10.15 -2.19
CA GLU A 8 -7.26 10.37 -2.64
C GLU A 8 -6.26 9.58 -1.80
N ILE A 9 -6.42 9.61 -0.47
CA ILE A 9 -5.60 8.83 0.46
C ILE A 9 -5.67 7.33 0.14
N ARG A 10 -6.88 6.81 -0.09
CA ARG A 10 -7.09 5.40 -0.46
C ARG A 10 -6.46 5.07 -1.81
N THR A 11 -6.59 5.97 -2.78
CA THR A 11 -6.02 5.81 -4.12
C THR A 11 -4.50 5.80 -4.08
N ASN A 12 -3.88 6.68 -3.30
CA ASN A 12 -2.43 6.71 -3.09
C ASN A 12 -1.96 5.39 -2.47
N PHE A 13 -2.62 4.93 -1.41
CA PHE A 13 -2.27 3.66 -0.78
C PHE A 13 -2.35 2.47 -1.75
N SER A 14 -3.43 2.38 -2.53
CA SER A 14 -3.64 1.31 -3.53
C SER A 14 -2.51 1.26 -4.57
N LYS A 15 -2.11 2.43 -5.09
CA LYS A 15 -0.99 2.56 -6.03
C LYS A 15 0.34 2.20 -5.37
N ASN A 16 0.59 2.74 -4.18
CA ASN A 16 1.83 2.55 -3.43
C ASN A 16 2.03 1.08 -3.04
N LEU A 17 0.98 0.39 -2.61
CA LEU A 17 1.03 -1.05 -2.31
C LEU A 17 1.43 -1.86 -3.55
N SER A 18 0.81 -1.56 -4.69
CA SER A 18 1.13 -2.19 -5.97
C SER A 18 2.56 -1.89 -6.42
N TYR A 19 3.01 -0.65 -6.21
CA TYR A 19 4.37 -0.21 -6.53
C TYR A 19 5.40 -0.97 -5.68
N ILE A 20 5.27 -0.94 -4.34
CA ILE A 20 6.15 -1.65 -3.39
C ILE A 20 6.26 -3.14 -3.75
N ARG A 21 5.14 -3.77 -4.11
CA ARG A 21 5.12 -5.18 -4.51
C ARG A 21 5.96 -5.44 -5.77
N ARG A 22 5.87 -4.54 -6.75
CA ARG A 22 6.50 -4.66 -8.07
C ARG A 22 7.96 -4.16 -8.11
N THR A 23 8.34 -3.26 -7.23
CA THR A 23 9.72 -2.72 -7.16
C THR A 23 10.59 -3.44 -6.13
N SER A 24 10.00 -4.26 -5.26
CA SER A 24 10.75 -5.19 -4.42
C SER A 24 11.70 -6.07 -5.26
N LYS A 25 12.88 -6.37 -4.71
CA LYS A 25 14.01 -7.10 -5.33
C LYS A 25 13.62 -8.36 -6.13
N TYR A 26 12.47 -8.96 -5.82
CA TYR A 26 11.99 -10.20 -6.44
C TYR A 26 10.57 -10.11 -7.04
N ARG A 27 10.04 -8.92 -7.36
CA ARG A 27 8.69 -8.73 -7.96
C ARG A 27 7.65 -9.69 -7.41
N LEU A 28 7.10 -9.37 -6.24
CA LEU A 28 6.31 -10.34 -5.50
C LEU A 28 4.95 -10.58 -6.13
N SER A 29 4.47 -11.82 -6.04
CA SER A 29 3.05 -12.11 -6.25
C SER A 29 2.21 -11.50 -5.10
N GLN A 30 0.92 -11.23 -5.34
CA GLN A 30 0.01 -10.79 -4.28
C GLN A 30 -0.05 -11.79 -3.12
N ALA A 31 0.03 -13.09 -3.42
CA ALA A 31 0.03 -14.14 -2.39
C ALA A 31 1.31 -14.08 -1.54
N THR A 32 2.47 -13.82 -2.14
CA THR A 32 3.73 -13.69 -1.41
C THR A 32 3.73 -12.45 -0.53
N LEU A 33 3.24 -11.31 -1.04
CA LEU A 33 3.10 -10.10 -0.24
C LEU A 33 2.14 -10.31 0.93
N ALA A 34 1.00 -10.95 0.68
CA ALA A 34 0.00 -11.26 1.70
C ALA A 34 0.61 -12.10 2.84
N ARG A 35 1.41 -13.13 2.52
CA ARG A 35 2.12 -13.92 3.54
C ARG A 35 3.11 -13.08 4.36
N ARG A 36 3.85 -12.17 3.73
CA ARG A 36 4.80 -11.27 4.43
C ARG A 36 4.10 -10.28 5.35
N LEU A 37 2.89 -9.86 5.00
CA LEU A 37 2.08 -8.94 5.79
C LEU A 37 1.11 -9.65 6.75
N CYS A 38 1.11 -10.98 6.82
CA CYS A 38 0.12 -11.77 7.55
C CYS A 38 -1.34 -11.42 7.18
N LEU A 39 -1.58 -11.12 5.90
CA LEU A 39 -2.89 -10.81 5.33
C LEU A 39 -3.37 -11.93 4.40
N SER A 40 -4.66 -11.91 4.06
CA SER A 40 -5.17 -12.77 2.99
C SER A 40 -4.79 -12.20 1.61
N LYS A 41 -4.57 -13.08 0.63
CA LYS A 41 -4.38 -12.67 -0.78
C LYS A 41 -5.56 -11.81 -1.26
N TYR A 42 -6.77 -12.16 -0.83
CA TYR A 42 -8.00 -11.44 -1.18
C TYR A 42 -7.96 -9.98 -0.67
N ALA A 43 -7.55 -9.77 0.60
CA ALA A 43 -7.43 -8.43 1.16
C ALA A 43 -6.41 -7.58 0.37
N VAL A 44 -5.22 -8.14 0.10
CA VAL A 44 -4.20 -7.46 -0.72
C VAL A 44 -4.76 -7.11 -2.10
N SER A 45 -5.49 -8.02 -2.76
CA SER A 45 -6.12 -7.76 -4.06
C SER A 45 -7.15 -6.62 -3.98
N MET A 46 -7.98 -6.59 -2.94
CA MET A 46 -8.98 -5.53 -2.76
C MET A 46 -8.35 -4.15 -2.50
N TYR A 47 -7.25 -4.12 -1.74
CA TYR A 47 -6.49 -2.89 -1.51
C TYR A 47 -5.79 -2.40 -2.79
N GLU A 48 -5.11 -3.29 -3.52
CA GLU A 48 -4.49 -2.93 -4.79
C GLU A 48 -5.50 -2.49 -5.85
N ALA A 49 -6.71 -3.05 -5.84
CA ALA A 49 -7.79 -2.67 -6.75
C ALA A 49 -8.57 -1.41 -6.32
N ASN A 50 -8.19 -0.75 -5.22
CA ASN A 50 -8.93 0.39 -4.64
C ASN A 50 -10.40 0.08 -4.31
N ARG A 51 -10.73 -1.20 -4.05
CA ARG A 51 -12.09 -1.68 -3.76
C ARG A 51 -12.40 -1.70 -2.26
N ALA A 52 -11.37 -1.76 -1.42
CA ALA A 52 -11.49 -1.70 0.02
C ALA A 52 -10.51 -0.67 0.59
N ALA A 53 -10.94 0.06 1.62
CA ALA A 53 -10.04 0.92 2.38
C ALA A 53 -9.19 0.05 3.33
N PRO A 54 -7.87 0.29 3.42
CA PRO A 54 -7.05 -0.38 4.42
C PRO A 54 -7.40 0.14 5.82
N THR A 55 -7.30 -0.73 6.82
CA THR A 55 -7.33 -0.27 8.22
C THR A 55 -5.98 0.37 8.57
N ALA A 56 -5.96 1.21 9.62
CA ALA A 56 -4.70 1.77 10.12
C ALA A 56 -3.65 0.69 10.44
N TYR A 57 -4.09 -0.47 10.95
CA TYR A 57 -3.23 -1.63 11.20
C TYR A 57 -2.58 -2.18 9.92
N VAL A 58 -3.33 -2.28 8.82
CA VAL A 58 -2.77 -2.71 7.53
C VAL A 58 -1.74 -1.72 7.02
N VAL A 59 -2.02 -0.41 7.11
CA VAL A 59 -1.08 0.64 6.70
C VAL A 59 0.21 0.57 7.53
N TYR A 60 0.09 0.32 8.83
CA TYR A 60 1.22 0.11 9.73
C TYR A 60 2.07 -1.11 9.33
N LEU A 61 1.45 -2.26 9.03
CA LEU A 61 2.18 -3.45 8.59
C LEU A 61 2.93 -3.21 7.27
N VAL A 62 2.33 -2.50 6.32
CA VAL A 62 2.99 -2.12 5.06
C VAL A 62 4.14 -1.15 5.32
N SER A 63 3.98 -0.23 6.28
CA SER A 63 5.03 0.70 6.70
C SER A 63 6.23 -0.05 7.28
N LEU A 64 6.02 -0.98 8.21
CA LEU A 64 7.08 -1.82 8.78
C LEU A 64 7.79 -2.65 7.71
N TYR A 65 7.02 -3.23 6.79
CA TYR A 65 7.57 -4.09 5.74
C TYR A 65 8.39 -3.32 4.70
N SER A 66 7.95 -2.12 4.32
CA SER A 66 8.59 -1.30 3.28
C SER A 66 9.64 -0.33 3.81
N GLY A 67 9.64 -0.04 5.11
CA GLY A 67 10.45 1.03 5.72
C GLY A 67 9.93 2.44 5.41
N ILE A 68 8.76 2.58 4.79
CA ILE A 68 8.18 3.88 4.40
C ILE A 68 7.19 4.32 5.48
N PRO A 69 7.25 5.58 5.97
CA PRO A 69 6.30 6.08 6.96
C PRO A 69 4.84 5.98 6.51
N MET A 70 3.93 5.71 7.44
CA MET A 70 2.48 5.60 7.15
C MET A 70 1.95 6.84 6.45
N GLU A 71 2.35 8.04 6.89
CA GLU A 71 1.96 9.30 6.24
C GLU A 71 2.33 9.29 4.75
N ARG A 72 3.60 8.99 4.43
CA ARG A 72 4.11 8.92 3.05
C ARG A 72 3.33 7.91 2.21
N LEU A 73 2.99 6.75 2.78
CA LEU A 73 2.17 5.74 2.09
C LEU A 73 0.77 6.23 1.70
N LEU A 74 0.24 7.22 2.42
CA LEU A 74 -1.11 7.75 2.26
C LEU A 74 -1.15 9.07 1.48
N THR A 75 -0.13 9.92 1.61
CA THR A 75 -0.14 11.28 1.09
C THR A 75 0.65 11.46 -0.21
N THR A 76 1.52 10.51 -0.57
CA THR A 76 2.40 10.62 -1.74
C THR A 76 2.17 9.51 -2.76
N ASP A 77 2.51 9.77 -4.02
CA ASP A 77 2.55 8.75 -5.08
C ASP A 77 3.99 8.29 -5.27
N LEU A 78 4.35 7.14 -4.70
CA LEU A 78 5.72 6.60 -4.73
C LEU A 78 6.18 6.23 -6.15
N SER A 79 5.24 6.11 -7.10
CA SER A 79 5.58 5.76 -8.48
C SER A 79 6.14 6.93 -9.28
N LYS A 80 5.90 8.17 -8.83
CA LYS A 80 6.29 9.37 -9.58
C LYS A 80 7.71 9.86 -9.28
N GLY A 81 8.42 9.23 -8.34
CA GLY A 81 9.67 9.77 -7.81
C GLY A 81 9.42 11.08 -7.06
N GLU A 82 10.40 11.51 -6.27
CA GLU A 82 10.47 12.91 -5.84
C GLU A 82 11.01 13.79 -6.97
#